data_AF-A0A382Z485-F1
#
_entry.id   AF-A0A382Z485-F1
#
_cell.length_a   1.000
_cell.length_b   1.000
_cell.length_c   1.000
_cell.angle_alpha   90.00
_cell.angle_beta   90.00
_cell.angle_gamma   90.00
#
_symmetry.space_group_name_H-M   'P 1'
#
loop_
_entity.id
_entity.type
_entity.pdbx_description
1 polymer ?
#
loop_
_entity_poly.entity_id
_entity_poly.type
_entity_poly.pdbx_seq_one_letter_code
_entity_poly.pdbx_strand_id
1 'polypeptide(L)'
;RPKTIQQGYQYIQTARNVINTDTTLTHAQLRKKERSLRSLERQIKNEFNLISSYLKSRNKYAVELHKKFSMPFACILFVLLGAPLGVMSKRGGFAVSTSLSFGFFLVYYVLLIGGEEMADRNAIHPAIGMWTPNVVLLVVALYLTLHSVRERPPIPMQFLTIFKRRETKS
;
A
#
# COMPACT_ATOMS: atom_id res chain seq x y z
N ARG A 1 2.76 24.94 22.14
CA ARG A 1 1.99 24.59 20.93
C ARG A 1 1.79 23.07 20.93
N PRO A 2 0.58 22.55 21.16
CA PRO A 2 0.36 21.10 21.30
C PRO A 2 0.66 20.39 19.97
N LYS A 3 1.48 19.33 20.02
CA LYS A 3 1.88 18.56 18.83
C LYS A 3 0.99 17.33 18.58
N THR A 4 0.08 17.04 19.51
CA THR A 4 -0.72 15.79 19.53
C THR A 4 -2.11 16.04 20.10
N ILE A 5 -3.13 15.34 19.59
CA ILE A 5 -4.55 15.48 19.98
C ILE A 5 -4.76 15.26 21.48
N GLN A 6 -4.12 14.24 22.04
CA GLN A 6 -4.20 13.91 23.47
C GLN A 6 -3.71 15.06 24.38
N GLN A 7 -2.64 15.75 23.95
CA GLN A 7 -2.09 16.90 24.68
C GLN A 7 -2.98 18.13 24.58
N GLY A 8 -3.70 18.29 23.46
CA GLY A 8 -4.70 19.34 23.28
C GLY A 8 -5.89 19.17 24.23
N TYR A 9 -6.43 17.95 24.34
CA TYR A 9 -7.51 17.64 25.27
C TYR A 9 -7.11 17.83 26.73
N GLN A 10 -5.90 17.42 27.10
CA GLN A 10 -5.38 17.65 28.45
C GLN A 10 -5.25 19.14 28.75
N TYR A 11 -4.74 19.96 27.83
CA TYR A 11 -4.60 21.39 28.05
C TYR A 11 -5.95 22.10 28.25
N ILE A 12 -6.98 21.69 27.49
CA ILE A 12 -8.35 22.23 27.61
C ILE A 12 -8.99 21.81 28.94
N GLN A 13 -8.78 20.57 29.36
CA GLN A 13 -9.26 20.06 30.66
C GLN A 13 -8.60 20.81 31.83
N THR A 14 -7.29 21.03 31.77
CA THR A 14 -6.57 21.78 32.81
C THR A 14 -7.04 23.23 32.87
N ALA A 15 -7.21 23.89 31.71
CA ALA A 15 -7.73 25.26 31.66
C ALA A 15 -9.18 25.36 32.20
N ARG A 16 -10.03 24.36 31.93
CA ARG A 16 -11.40 24.30 32.47
C ARG A 16 -11.42 24.10 33.99
N ASN A 17 -10.52 23.27 34.53
CA ASN A 17 -10.41 23.07 35.98
C ASN A 17 -9.89 24.31 36.71
N VAL A 18 -8.92 25.03 36.14
CA VAL A 18 -8.40 26.29 36.71
C VAL A 18 -9.48 27.37 36.77
N ILE A 19 -10.35 27.45 35.77
CA ILE A 19 -11.42 28.47 35.72
C ILE A 19 -12.58 28.14 36.68
N ASN A 20 -12.81 26.86 36.99
CA ASN A 20 -13.81 26.44 37.97
C ASN A 20 -13.32 26.52 39.42
N THR A 21 -12.00 26.59 39.65
CA THR A 21 -11.39 26.66 40.99
C THR A 21 -11.14 28.09 41.48
N ASP A 22 -11.25 29.11 40.61
CA ASP A 22 -11.17 30.52 41.00
C ASP A 22 -12.49 31.02 41.62
N THR A 23 -12.59 30.94 42.95
CA THR A 23 -13.74 31.36 43.77
C THR A 23 -13.86 32.87 44.00
N THR A 24 -13.16 33.71 43.22
CA THR A 24 -13.13 35.17 43.37
C THR A 24 -14.07 35.92 42.42
N LEU A 25 -14.84 35.22 41.57
CA LEU A 25 -15.61 35.80 40.45
C LEU A 25 -17.13 35.71 40.64
N THR A 26 -17.82 36.83 40.49
CA THR A 26 -19.29 36.96 40.51
C THR A 26 -19.95 36.13 39.39
N HIS A 27 -21.10 35.51 39.65
CA HIS A 27 -21.82 34.60 38.71
C HIS A 27 -22.03 35.15 37.29
N ALA A 28 -22.18 36.47 37.13
CA ALA A 28 -22.30 37.11 35.82
C ALA A 28 -21.00 37.07 34.99
N GLN A 29 -19.83 37.19 35.65
CA GLN A 29 -18.52 37.14 35.00
C GLN A 29 -18.15 35.71 34.59
N LEU A 30 -18.52 34.71 35.41
CA LEU A 30 -18.38 33.29 35.08
C LEU A 30 -19.14 32.92 33.81
N ARG A 31 -20.41 33.34 33.67
CA ARG A 31 -21.21 33.09 32.45
C ARG A 31 -20.59 33.71 31.20
N LYS A 32 -19.97 34.90 31.31
CA LYS A 32 -19.31 35.57 30.18
C LYS A 32 -18.04 34.82 29.76
N LYS A 33 -17.22 34.40 30.73
CA LYS A 33 -16.03 33.56 30.47
C LYS A 33 -16.39 32.20 29.89
N GLU A 34 -17.46 31.57 30.36
CA GLU A 34 -17.89 30.26 29.87
C GLU A 34 -18.36 30.30 28.41
N ARG A 35 -19.02 31.39 27.98
CA ARG A 35 -19.36 31.62 26.57
C ARG A 35 -18.13 31.80 25.70
N SER A 36 -17.13 32.57 26.16
CA SER A 36 -15.87 32.73 25.42
C SER A 36 -15.05 31.44 25.36
N LEU A 37 -15.09 30.60 26.40
CA LEU A 37 -14.46 29.28 26.37
C LEU A 37 -15.16 28.34 25.38
N ARG A 38 -16.50 28.35 25.35
CA ARG A 38 -17.28 27.56 24.38
C ARG A 38 -17.02 27.98 22.94
N SER A 39 -16.86 29.27 22.65
CA SER A 39 -16.51 29.72 21.30
C SER A 39 -15.08 29.33 20.92
N LEU A 40 -14.14 29.37 21.88
CA LEU A 40 -12.75 28.95 21.65
C LEU A 40 -12.63 27.43 21.45
N GLU A 41 -13.34 26.62 22.25
CA GLU A 41 -13.45 25.16 22.04
C GLU A 41 -13.99 24.84 20.65
N ARG A 42 -15.01 25.57 20.22
CA ARG A 42 -15.65 25.36 18.91
C ARG A 42 -14.73 25.76 17.76
N GLN A 43 -13.95 26.84 17.90
CA GLN A 43 -12.93 27.22 16.92
C GLN A 43 -11.82 26.17 16.84
N ILE A 44 -11.29 25.71 17.98
CA ILE A 44 -10.26 24.67 18.02
C ILE A 44 -10.76 23.38 17.37
N LYS A 45 -11.98 22.95 17.65
CA LYS A 45 -12.57 21.74 17.06
C LYS A 45 -12.74 21.85 15.55
N ASN A 46 -13.12 23.03 15.05
CA ASN A 46 -13.23 23.29 13.61
C ASN A 46 -11.87 23.28 12.91
N GLU A 47 -10.86 23.95 13.48
CA GLU A 47 -9.48 23.94 12.97
C GLU A 47 -8.89 22.52 12.94
N PHE A 48 -9.14 21.71 13.97
CA PHE A 48 -8.69 20.32 13.99
C PHE A 48 -9.40 19.45 12.94
N ASN A 49 -10.70 19.65 12.71
CA ASN A 49 -11.43 18.95 11.66
C ASN A 49 -10.90 19.32 10.27
N LEU A 50 -10.54 20.58 10.03
CA LEU A 50 -9.91 21.04 8.80
C LEU A 50 -8.53 20.42 8.61
N ILE A 51 -7.65 20.46 9.61
CA ILE A 51 -6.31 19.86 9.53
C ILE A 51 -6.41 18.35 9.27
N SER A 52 -7.36 17.67 9.92
CA SER A 52 -7.60 16.24 9.72
C SER A 52 -8.11 15.92 8.30
N SER A 53 -8.97 16.78 7.74
CA SER A 53 -9.43 16.61 6.35
C SER A 53 -8.30 16.85 5.35
N TYR A 54 -7.42 17.83 5.59
CA TYR A 54 -6.22 18.05 4.76
C TYR A 54 -5.23 16.89 4.83
N LEU A 55 -4.98 16.31 6.00
CA LEU A 55 -4.12 15.13 6.15
C LEU A 55 -4.72 13.90 5.45
N LYS A 56 -6.03 13.69 5.58
CA LYS A 56 -6.74 12.60 4.88
C LYS A 56 -6.65 12.76 3.37
N SER A 57 -6.80 13.98 2.85
CA SER A 57 -6.61 14.28 1.42
C SER A 57 -5.17 14.05 0.96
N ARG A 58 -4.16 14.46 1.74
CA ARG A 58 -2.75 14.21 1.40
C ARG A 58 -2.41 12.72 1.29
N ASN A 59 -2.91 11.90 2.22
CA ASN A 59 -2.73 10.44 2.15
C ASN A 59 -3.39 9.86 0.90
N LYS A 60 -4.60 10.31 0.55
CA LYS A 60 -5.30 9.86 -0.67
C LYS A 60 -4.51 10.16 -1.95
N TYR A 61 -3.93 11.36 -2.08
CA TYR A 61 -3.08 11.69 -3.22
C TYR A 61 -1.81 10.80 -3.28
N ALA A 62 -1.22 10.49 -2.13
CA ALA A 62 -0.07 9.58 -2.06
C ALA A 62 -0.45 8.13 -2.44
N VAL A 63 -1.63 7.65 -2.05
CA VAL A 63 -2.19 6.34 -2.47
C VAL A 63 -2.28 6.29 -4.00
N GLU A 64 -2.92 7.29 -4.61
CA GLU A 64 -3.13 7.33 -6.06
C GLU A 64 -1.81 7.38 -6.83
N LEU A 65 -0.82 8.11 -6.31
CA LEU A 65 0.52 8.16 -6.90
C LEU A 65 1.19 6.78 -6.87
N HIS A 66 1.19 6.10 -5.72
CA HIS A 66 1.81 4.77 -5.59
C HIS A 66 1.06 3.71 -6.40
N LYS A 67 -0.28 3.81 -6.50
CA LYS A 67 -1.09 2.92 -7.36
C LYS A 67 -0.67 3.02 -8.83
N LYS A 68 -0.41 4.24 -9.33
CA LYS A 68 0.05 4.46 -10.72
C LYS A 68 1.43 3.85 -10.99
N PHE A 69 2.34 3.84 -10.02
CA PHE A 69 3.66 3.19 -10.16
C PHE A 69 3.62 1.67 -9.94
N SER A 70 2.67 1.18 -9.15
CA SER A 70 2.53 -0.25 -8.85
C SER A 70 2.12 -1.06 -10.09
N MET A 71 1.25 -0.49 -10.93
CA MET A 71 0.75 -1.16 -12.16
C MET A 71 1.85 -1.57 -13.15
N PRO A 72 2.78 -0.70 -13.60
CA PRO A 72 3.84 -1.11 -14.52
C PRO A 72 4.82 -2.10 -13.87
N PHE A 73 5.05 -2.01 -12.56
CA PHE A 73 5.88 -2.98 -11.84
C PHE A 73 5.25 -4.37 -11.83
N ALA A 74 3.93 -4.45 -11.61
CA ALA A 74 3.19 -5.70 -11.71
C ALA A 74 3.31 -6.34 -13.10
N CYS A 75 3.27 -5.55 -14.18
CA CYS A 75 3.47 -6.07 -15.54
C CYS A 75 4.83 -6.78 -15.69
N ILE A 76 5.91 -6.19 -15.18
CA ILE A 76 7.25 -6.80 -15.21
C ILE A 76 7.26 -8.11 -14.44
N LEU A 77 6.64 -8.14 -13.25
CA LEU A 77 6.54 -9.34 -12.44
C LEU A 77 5.71 -10.44 -13.11
N PHE A 78 4.63 -10.09 -13.80
CA PHE A 78 3.83 -11.05 -14.58
C PHE A 78 4.62 -11.66 -15.74
N VAL A 79 5.43 -10.87 -16.44
CA VAL A 79 6.32 -11.39 -17.49
C VAL A 79 7.34 -12.36 -16.90
N LEU A 80 7.94 -12.00 -15.75
CA LEU A 80 8.90 -12.86 -15.06
C LEU A 80 8.26 -14.16 -14.57
N LEU A 81 7.05 -14.07 -14.00
CA LEU A 81 6.26 -15.21 -13.54
C LEU A 81 5.77 -16.09 -14.70
N GLY A 82 5.48 -15.49 -15.87
CA GLY A 82 5.05 -16.20 -17.07
C GLY A 82 6.14 -17.10 -17.67
N ALA A 83 7.42 -16.76 -17.54
CA ALA A 83 8.53 -17.57 -18.07
C ALA A 83 8.59 -19.00 -17.48
N PRO A 84 8.68 -19.21 -16.15
CA PRO A 84 8.68 -20.55 -15.57
C PRO A 84 7.33 -21.26 -15.74
N LEU A 85 6.20 -20.53 -15.68
CA LEU A 85 4.87 -21.09 -15.91
C LEU A 85 4.71 -21.64 -17.33
N GLY A 86 5.15 -20.91 -18.34
CA GLY A 86 5.11 -21.34 -19.74
C GLY A 86 5.95 -22.59 -19.97
N VAL A 87 7.12 -22.67 -19.32
CA VAL A 87 8.00 -23.84 -19.40
C VAL A 87 7.37 -25.06 -18.72
N MET A 88 6.72 -24.90 -17.56
CA MET A 88 5.97 -25.97 -16.87
C MET A 88 4.75 -26.42 -17.68
N SER A 89 4.00 -25.48 -18.27
CA SER A 89 2.77 -25.74 -19.02
C SER A 89 3.00 -26.42 -20.38
N LYS A 90 4.24 -26.54 -20.87
CA LYS A 90 4.54 -27.31 -22.10
C LYS A 90 4.03 -28.77 -22.05
N ARG A 91 3.80 -29.34 -20.87
CA ARG A 91 3.23 -30.69 -20.71
C ARG A 91 1.69 -30.74 -20.75
N GLY A 92 1.00 -29.60 -20.56
CA GLY A 92 -0.46 -29.53 -20.41
C GLY A 92 -1.22 -28.86 -21.57
N GLY A 93 -0.54 -28.41 -22.62
CA GLY A 93 -1.14 -27.70 -23.75
C GLY A 93 -1.35 -26.20 -23.51
N PHE A 94 -1.76 -25.48 -24.56
CA PHE A 94 -1.90 -24.01 -24.56
C PHE A 94 -2.95 -23.49 -23.57
N ALA A 95 -4.05 -24.22 -23.41
CA ALA A 95 -5.15 -23.82 -22.51
C ALA A 95 -4.69 -23.75 -21.05
N VAL A 96 -3.83 -24.66 -20.61
CA VAL A 96 -3.35 -24.72 -19.22
C VAL A 96 -2.53 -23.49 -18.86
N SER A 97 -1.63 -23.03 -19.73
CA SER A 97 -0.82 -21.83 -19.48
C SER A 97 -1.68 -20.57 -19.38
N THR A 98 -2.69 -20.47 -20.24
CA THR A 98 -3.58 -19.32 -20.28
C THR A 98 -4.48 -19.26 -19.05
N SER A 99 -5.11 -20.38 -18.67
CA SER A 99 -5.93 -20.46 -17.46
C SER A 99 -5.13 -20.16 -16.20
N LEU A 100 -3.89 -20.66 -16.11
CA LEU A 100 -3.03 -20.43 -14.96
C LEU A 100 -2.62 -18.95 -14.84
N SER A 101 -2.30 -18.31 -15.97
CA SER A 101 -1.97 -16.88 -16.02
C SER A 101 -3.17 -16.03 -15.59
N PHE A 102 -4.38 -16.37 -16.06
CA PHE A 102 -5.61 -15.69 -15.65
C PHE A 102 -5.92 -15.90 -14.16
N GLY A 103 -5.66 -17.09 -13.63
CA GLY A 103 -5.78 -17.37 -12.19
C GLY A 103 -4.89 -16.46 -11.34
N PHE A 104 -3.61 -16.33 -11.70
CA PHE A 104 -2.70 -15.41 -11.00
C PHE A 104 -3.12 -13.94 -11.15
N PHE A 105 -3.65 -13.56 -12.32
CA PHE A 105 -4.20 -12.23 -12.54
C PHE A 105 -5.37 -11.93 -11.59
N LEU A 106 -6.31 -12.87 -11.43
CA LEU A 106 -7.42 -12.72 -10.48
C LEU A 106 -6.94 -12.59 -9.04
N VAL A 107 -6.00 -13.44 -8.60
CA VAL A 107 -5.44 -13.38 -7.25
C VAL A 107 -4.76 -12.04 -7.00
N TYR A 108 -3.96 -11.56 -7.95
CA TYR A 108 -3.35 -10.23 -7.87
C TYR A 108 -4.41 -9.13 -7.74
N TYR A 109 -5.47 -9.20 -8.53
CA TYR A 109 -6.54 -8.19 -8.53
C TYR A 109 -7.28 -8.15 -7.18
N VAL A 110 -7.57 -9.32 -6.59
CA VAL A 110 -8.18 -9.42 -5.26
C VAL A 110 -7.26 -8.83 -4.18
N LEU A 111 -5.95 -9.12 -4.23
CA LEU A 111 -4.98 -8.55 -3.30
C LEU A 111 -4.87 -7.03 -3.44
N LEU A 112 -4.94 -6.51 -4.67
CA LEU A 112 -4.91 -5.08 -4.95
C LEU A 112 -6.13 -4.37 -4.34
N ILE A 113 -7.33 -4.91 -4.55
CA ILE A 113 -8.57 -4.38 -3.96
C ILE A 113 -8.51 -4.45 -2.43
N GLY A 114 -8.06 -5.57 -1.87
CA GLY A 114 -7.93 -5.73 -0.43
C GLY A 114 -6.94 -4.73 0.18
N GLY A 115 -5.81 -4.49 -0.48
CA GLY A 115 -4.82 -3.49 -0.08
C GLY A 115 -5.36 -2.06 -0.16
N GLU A 116 -6.17 -1.75 -1.17
CA GLU A 116 -6.85 -0.46 -1.34
C GLU A 116 -7.86 -0.22 -0.21
N GLU A 117 -8.73 -1.19 0.08
CA GLU A 117 -9.72 -1.13 1.17
C GLU A 117 -9.07 -0.91 2.54
N MET A 118 -7.94 -1.57 2.80
CA MET A 118 -7.21 -1.42 4.05
C MET A 118 -6.50 -0.06 4.16
N ALA A 119 -6.00 0.49 3.05
CA ALA A 119 -5.40 1.83 3.01
C ALA A 119 -6.46 2.93 3.19
N ASP A 120 -7.64 2.77 2.57
CA ASP A 120 -8.75 3.73 2.67
C ASP A 120 -9.30 3.85 4.10
N ARG A 121 -9.28 2.75 4.85
CA ARG A 121 -9.65 2.72 6.27
C ARG A 121 -8.60 3.36 7.19
N ASN A 122 -7.51 3.92 6.66
CA ASN A 122 -6.34 4.41 7.41
C ASN A 122 -5.74 3.35 8.36
N ALA A 123 -5.98 2.05 8.11
CA ALA A 123 -5.46 0.98 8.94
C ALA A 123 -3.97 0.72 8.67
N ILE A 124 -3.51 0.96 7.44
CA ILE A 124 -2.13 0.80 7.00
C ILE A 124 -1.69 1.98 6.12
N HIS A 125 -0.38 2.25 6.13
CA HIS A 125 0.19 3.30 5.29
C HIS A 125 -0.07 2.98 3.80
N PRO A 126 -0.60 3.93 3.01
CA PRO A 126 -0.89 3.78 1.58
C PRO A 126 0.16 3.07 0.74
N ALA A 127 1.44 3.40 0.97
CA ALA A 127 2.55 2.80 0.25
C ALA A 127 2.64 1.29 0.51
N ILE A 128 2.40 0.84 1.75
CA ILE A 128 2.49 -0.57 2.12
C ILE A 128 1.33 -1.33 1.48
N GLY A 129 0.10 -0.80 1.58
CA GLY A 129 -1.09 -1.41 0.97
C GLY A 129 -0.95 -1.63 -0.53
N MET A 130 -0.40 -0.65 -1.26
CA MET A 130 -0.24 -0.73 -2.73
C MET A 130 0.96 -1.57 -3.20
N TRP A 131 1.99 -1.73 -2.37
CA TRP A 131 3.18 -2.54 -2.71
C TRP A 131 3.07 -3.99 -2.27
N THR A 132 2.21 -4.30 -1.30
CA THR A 132 1.99 -5.67 -0.81
C THR A 132 1.66 -6.66 -1.95
N PRO A 133 0.75 -6.36 -2.89
CA PRO A 133 0.47 -7.26 -4.01
C PRO A 133 1.72 -7.54 -4.87
N ASN A 134 2.54 -6.53 -5.14
CA ASN A 134 3.78 -6.69 -5.90
C ASN A 134 4.81 -7.55 -5.16
N VAL A 135 4.96 -7.35 -3.85
CA VAL A 135 5.89 -8.16 -3.04
C VAL A 135 5.44 -9.61 -3.04
N VAL A 136 4.15 -9.88 -2.85
CA VAL A 136 3.60 -11.24 -2.93
C VAL A 136 3.85 -11.85 -4.29
N LEU A 137 3.58 -11.11 -5.38
CA LEU A 137 3.76 -11.61 -6.74
C LEU A 137 5.24 -11.86 -7.06
N LEU A 138 6.14 -11.02 -6.57
CA LEU A 138 7.59 -11.20 -6.69
C LEU A 138 8.07 -12.44 -5.96
N VAL A 139 7.60 -12.69 -4.73
CA VAL A 139 7.95 -13.89 -3.96
C VAL A 139 7.46 -15.14 -4.69
N VAL A 140 6.23 -15.14 -5.19
CA VAL A 140 5.68 -16.26 -5.97
C VAL A 140 6.47 -16.48 -7.25
N ALA A 141 6.77 -15.42 -8.00
CA ALA A 141 7.54 -15.48 -9.24
C ALA A 141 8.94 -16.06 -9.01
N LEU A 142 9.65 -15.60 -7.97
CA LEU A 142 10.97 -16.10 -7.59
C LEU A 142 10.91 -17.56 -7.16
N TYR A 143 9.97 -17.91 -6.29
CA TYR A 143 9.78 -19.29 -5.83
C TYR A 143 9.58 -20.24 -7.01
N LEU A 144 8.69 -19.87 -7.94
CA LEU A 144 8.40 -20.69 -9.11
C LEU A 144 9.58 -20.80 -10.08
N THR A 145 10.31 -19.70 -10.26
CA THR A 145 11.51 -19.67 -11.10
C THR A 145 12.58 -20.59 -10.53
N LEU A 146 12.86 -20.50 -9.23
CA LEU A 146 13.85 -21.35 -8.55
C LEU A 146 13.46 -22.83 -8.62
N HIS A 147 12.18 -23.14 -8.43
CA HIS A 147 11.66 -24.50 -8.56
C HIS A 147 11.85 -25.04 -9.99
N SER A 148 11.47 -24.26 -11.01
CA SER A 148 11.59 -24.64 -12.42
C SER A 148 13.04 -24.84 -12.86
N VAL A 149 13.97 -24.00 -12.38
CA VAL A 149 15.41 -24.14 -12.63
C VAL A 149 15.98 -25.38 -11.95
N ARG A 150 15.51 -25.72 -10.74
CA ARG A 150 15.99 -26.92 -10.03
C ARG A 150 15.55 -28.22 -10.70
N GLU A 151 14.37 -28.24 -11.31
CA GLU A 151 13.87 -29.41 -12.03
C GLU A 151 14.46 -29.59 -13.44
N ARG A 152 15.10 -28.56 -14.01
CA ARG A 152 15.71 -28.62 -15.34
C ARG A 152 17.17 -28.16 -15.26
N PRO A 153 18.16 -29.08 -15.22
CA PRO A 153 19.55 -28.67 -15.25
C PRO A 153 19.81 -27.76 -16.47
N PRO A 154 20.69 -26.74 -16.34
CA PRO A 154 20.95 -25.79 -17.41
C PRO A 154 21.37 -26.53 -18.68
N ILE A 155 20.76 -26.14 -19.78
CA ILE A 155 20.92 -26.76 -21.10
C ILE A 155 22.42 -26.80 -21.43
N PRO A 156 23.02 -27.96 -21.77
CA PRO A 156 24.38 -27.99 -22.29
C PRO A 156 24.42 -27.16 -23.58
N MET A 157 25.42 -26.29 -23.72
CA MET A 157 25.62 -25.32 -24.82
C MET A 157 25.73 -25.98 -26.21
N GLN A 158 24.66 -26.58 -26.73
CA GLN A 158 24.61 -27.16 -28.08
C GLN A 158 24.44 -26.09 -29.17
N PHE A 159 24.16 -24.83 -28.81
CA PHE A 159 24.10 -23.72 -29.76
C PHE A 159 25.43 -23.50 -30.50
N LEU A 160 26.58 -23.78 -29.86
CA LEU A 160 27.90 -23.67 -30.48
C LEU A 160 28.23 -24.78 -31.49
N THR A 161 27.49 -25.90 -31.49
CA THR A 161 27.75 -27.00 -32.45
C THR A 161 27.09 -26.82 -33.82
N ILE A 162 26.09 -25.95 -33.95
CA ILE A 162 25.42 -25.71 -35.24
C ILE A 162 26.32 -24.88 -36.18
N PHE A 163 27.18 -24.01 -35.64
CA PHE A 163 28.07 -23.19 -36.46
C PHE A 163 29.29 -23.94 -37.00
N LYS A 164 29.71 -25.04 -36.35
CA LYS A 164 30.89 -25.82 -36.76
C LYS A 164 30.63 -26.81 -37.91
N ARG A 165 29.37 -27.08 -38.29
CA ARG A 165 29.03 -28.09 -39.31
C ARG A 165 29.08 -27.57 -40.76
N ARG A 166 29.35 -26.28 -40.98
CA ARG A 166 29.37 -25.67 -42.33
C ARG A 166 30.75 -25.63 -43.02
N GLU A 167 31.85 -25.96 -42.35
CA GLU A 167 33.20 -25.85 -42.97
C GLU A 167 33.77 -27.15 -43.57
N THR A 168 33.17 -28.31 -43.37
CA THR A 168 33.69 -29.60 -43.92
C THR A 168 33.02 -30.05 -45.22
N LYS A 169 32.56 -29.11 -46.05
CA LYS A 169 32.18 -29.36 -47.44
C LYS A 169 32.78 -28.29 -48.34
N SER A 170 34.09 -28.36 -48.54
CA SER A 170 34.79 -27.81 -49.70
C SER A 170 35.77 -28.85 -50.22
#